data_AF-A0A8B7XQM3-F1
#
_entry.id   AF-A0A8B7XQM3-F1
#
_cell.length_a   1.000
_cell.length_b   1.000
_cell.length_c   1.000
_cell.angle_alpha   90.00
_cell.angle_beta   90.00
_cell.angle_gamma   90.00
#
_symmetry.space_group_name_H-M   'P 1'
#
loop_
_entity.id
_entity.type
_entity.pdbx_description
1 polymer ?
#
loop_
_entity_poly.entity_id
_entity_poly.type
_entity_poly.pdbx_seq_one_letter_code
_entity_poly.pdbx_strand_id
1 'polypeptide(L)'
;MMQAGQPGGGAAPNDIPPIQALYMAAASQLQSPITVSAKEEEDTDESLPPSGKDCYGNERQTLGDMARFFNNALLSDIKLRVGFECYSAHKLILVRSSEVFERMFSSEWTDPNKMEVELVEEPECCDVFEAFLKFLYSCHIVLTVENTLPILMLADKYNVSDLRLVCINFATKSIIPKLPLKDVFHVWYQYATKCYHHRLITSCIAALSPKADDIMSLPEWNMEWLALDVEQLTQFLKSSDLTIRNELTLFRALVKWIESPKHPERQSKQKELLQQFIQYIRFPMMTPEQLEYLEKHRVVEQNPEMFVPYLLQAYKFNAVSLEARSSNKDFASSRFLLRNYTDLRWDKRIVLSGYSHFGRLSEVMPRFSTRSSSYPHTSWDWELKIYPKGSSTNNEDFRVVLYSNVVLDLPRPMEYMISMVNNENVLVSVAGKKNFTKSRYTADSDLDKKVSVDELSSPNSRFLVNDNVVLQVMVKPLQ
;
A
#
# COMPACT_ATOMS: atom_id res chain seq x y z
N MET A 1 15.22 -2.25 70.90
CA MET A 1 14.18 -1.21 70.73
C MET A 1 14.52 -0.43 69.48
N MET A 2 13.57 -0.37 68.53
CA MET A 2 13.27 0.71 67.54
C MET A 2 14.45 1.48 66.88
N GLN A 3 14.49 1.83 65.60
CA GLN A 3 13.60 1.74 64.43
C GLN A 3 14.45 2.20 63.22
N ALA A 4 14.07 1.76 62.02
CA ALA A 4 14.64 2.17 60.73
C ALA A 4 14.15 3.57 60.28
N GLY A 5 14.95 4.24 59.43
CA GLY A 5 14.53 5.42 58.66
C GLY A 5 15.62 5.92 57.71
N GLN A 6 15.41 5.72 56.40
CA GLN A 6 16.26 6.16 55.28
C GLN A 6 16.37 7.69 55.14
N PRO A 7 17.41 8.18 54.42
CA PRO A 7 17.22 9.32 53.54
C PRO A 7 17.76 9.09 52.12
N GLY A 8 17.07 9.64 51.12
CA GLY A 8 17.70 10.10 49.87
C GLY A 8 17.60 9.16 48.67
N GLY A 9 16.81 9.57 47.68
CA GLY A 9 16.86 9.04 46.31
C GLY A 9 16.24 10.06 45.34
N GLY A 10 17.09 10.75 44.58
CA GLY A 10 16.69 11.72 43.56
C GLY A 10 15.98 11.05 42.38
N ALA A 11 14.96 11.71 41.85
CA ALA A 11 14.19 11.27 40.70
C ALA A 11 14.86 11.69 39.37
N ALA A 12 15.00 10.72 38.47
CA ALA A 12 15.28 10.88 37.04
C ALA A 12 13.95 10.73 36.24
N PRO A 13 13.88 11.11 34.95
CA PRO A 13 12.64 11.54 34.30
C PRO A 13 11.90 10.45 33.50
N ASN A 14 10.57 10.62 33.42
CA ASN A 14 9.61 10.31 32.35
C ASN A 14 9.78 9.03 31.52
N ASP A 15 9.03 7.99 31.91
CA ASP A 15 8.57 6.92 31.01
C ASP A 15 7.13 7.21 30.57
N ILE A 16 6.93 7.39 29.25
CA ILE A 16 5.62 7.48 28.59
C ILE A 16 5.19 6.03 28.25
N PRO A 17 3.99 5.56 28.65
CA PRO A 17 3.56 4.20 28.32
C PRO A 17 3.17 4.08 26.82
N PRO A 18 3.37 2.90 26.20
CA PRO A 18 3.14 2.70 24.77
C PRO A 18 1.65 2.60 24.41
N ILE A 19 1.30 3.25 23.30
CA ILE A 19 -0.02 3.38 22.65
C ILE A 19 -0.76 2.05 22.40
N GLN A 20 -0.05 0.92 22.45
CA GLN A 20 -0.58 -0.43 22.22
C GLN A 20 -1.71 -0.83 23.21
N ALA A 21 -1.70 -0.31 24.45
CA ALA A 21 -2.65 -0.71 25.48
C ALA A 21 -4.08 -0.18 25.26
N LEU A 22 -4.24 0.94 24.54
CA LEU A 22 -5.54 1.53 24.22
C LEU A 22 -6.28 0.80 23.08
N TYR A 23 -5.54 0.09 22.21
CA TYR A 23 -6.09 -0.54 21.00
C TYR A 23 -6.87 -1.84 21.30
N MET A 24 -6.52 -2.56 22.37
CA MET A 24 -7.08 -3.89 22.66
C MET A 24 -8.41 -3.86 23.43
N ALA A 25 -8.73 -2.75 24.09
CA ALA A 25 -9.95 -2.63 24.89
C ALA A 25 -11.20 -2.22 24.07
N ALA A 26 -11.01 -1.57 22.92
CA ALA A 26 -12.12 -1.05 22.10
C ALA A 26 -12.73 -2.09 21.12
N ALA A 27 -12.08 -3.24 20.93
CA ALA A 27 -12.50 -4.24 19.95
C ALA A 27 -13.66 -5.17 20.39
N SER A 28 -14.12 -5.09 21.65
CA SER A 28 -15.13 -6.01 22.19
C SER A 28 -16.56 -5.46 22.25
N GLN A 29 -16.81 -4.23 21.78
CA GLN A 29 -18.15 -3.63 21.80
C GLN A 29 -18.48 -2.89 20.49
N LEU A 30 -18.52 -3.62 19.37
CA LEU A 30 -19.16 -3.14 18.15
C LEU A 30 -20.49 -3.87 18.00
N GLN A 31 -21.60 -3.18 18.34
CA GLN A 31 -22.91 -3.57 17.83
C GLN A 31 -23.00 -3.23 16.33
N SER A 32 -23.66 -4.10 15.58
CA SER A 32 -23.82 -4.01 14.13
C SER A 32 -24.57 -2.75 13.69
N PRO A 33 -24.27 -2.21 12.49
CA PRO A 33 -25.00 -1.07 11.96
C PRO A 33 -26.44 -1.47 11.62
N ILE A 34 -27.41 -0.75 12.19
CA ILE A 34 -28.83 -0.90 11.89
C ILE A 34 -29.03 -0.41 10.45
N THR A 35 -29.28 -1.35 9.54
CA THR A 35 -29.67 -1.05 8.16
C THR A 35 -31.19 -0.91 8.15
N VAL A 36 -31.70 0.32 8.03
CA VAL A 36 -33.15 0.55 7.89
C VAL A 36 -33.51 0.40 6.41
N SER A 37 -34.05 -0.77 6.06
CA SER A 37 -34.70 -0.99 4.76
C SER A 37 -36.13 -0.44 4.83
N ALA A 38 -36.43 0.58 4.03
CA ALA A 38 -37.80 1.06 3.87
C ALA A 38 -38.65 -0.05 3.21
N LYS A 39 -39.66 -0.53 3.93
CA LYS A 39 -40.76 -1.32 3.35
C LYS A 39 -41.96 -0.39 3.18
N GLU A 40 -42.51 -0.37 1.97
CA GLU A 40 -43.82 0.15 1.68
C GLU A 40 -44.87 -0.81 2.27
N GLU A 41 -45.78 -0.31 3.11
CA GLU A 41 -46.95 -1.06 3.56
C GLU A 41 -48.23 -0.26 3.26
N GLU A 42 -49.18 -0.97 2.65
CA GLU A 42 -50.53 -0.54 2.29
C GLU A 42 -51.44 -0.37 3.51
N ASP A 43 -52.44 0.49 3.32
CA ASP A 43 -53.56 0.83 4.22
C ASP A 43 -54.25 -0.38 4.87
N THR A 44 -54.55 -0.29 6.17
CA THR A 44 -55.92 -0.36 6.72
C THR A 44 -55.94 -0.29 8.25
N ASP A 45 -56.80 0.60 8.77
CA ASP A 45 -57.77 0.41 9.87
C ASP A 45 -57.84 1.62 10.84
N GLU A 46 -59.00 2.29 10.83
CA GLU A 46 -59.36 3.39 11.72
C GLU A 46 -59.76 2.82 13.10
N SER A 47 -59.03 3.17 14.18
CA SER A 47 -59.55 3.39 15.56
C SER A 47 -58.56 3.23 16.73
N LEU A 48 -57.23 3.34 16.52
CA LEU A 48 -56.28 3.52 17.62
C LEU A 48 -55.72 4.95 17.64
N PRO A 49 -55.46 5.57 18.82
CA PRO A 49 -54.74 6.84 18.86
C PRO A 49 -53.42 6.67 18.11
N PRO A 50 -52.99 7.66 17.31
CA PRO A 50 -51.87 7.47 16.41
C PRO A 50 -50.65 7.02 17.23
N SER A 51 -50.19 5.80 16.97
CA SER A 51 -48.86 5.36 17.38
C SER A 51 -47.88 6.45 16.94
N GLY A 52 -47.03 6.91 17.87
CA GLY A 52 -46.13 8.03 17.62
C GLY A 52 -45.41 7.87 16.28
N LYS A 53 -45.46 8.91 15.43
CA LYS A 53 -44.80 8.92 14.13
C LYS A 53 -43.39 9.48 14.28
N ASP A 54 -42.40 8.73 13.79
CA ASP A 54 -41.04 9.25 13.65
C ASP A 54 -41.02 10.40 12.63
N CYS A 55 -40.64 11.59 13.10
CA CYS A 55 -40.53 12.80 12.29
C CYS A 55 -39.08 13.28 12.34
N TYR A 56 -38.47 13.51 11.18
CA TYR A 56 -37.08 13.96 11.06
C TYR A 56 -37.01 15.43 10.63
N GLY A 57 -36.10 16.19 11.24
CA GLY A 57 -35.79 17.56 10.84
C GLY A 57 -34.83 17.63 9.63
N ASN A 58 -34.51 18.83 9.16
CA ASN A 58 -33.57 19.03 8.06
C ASN A 58 -32.12 19.05 8.54
N GLU A 59 -31.44 17.90 8.46
CA GLU A 59 -30.05 17.72 8.93
C GLU A 59 -29.05 18.68 8.27
N ARG A 60 -29.21 19.00 6.98
CA ARG A 60 -28.31 19.93 6.26
C ARG A 60 -28.45 21.36 6.77
N GLN A 61 -29.68 21.78 7.09
CA GLN A 61 -29.91 23.10 7.68
C GLN A 61 -29.28 23.18 9.08
N THR A 62 -29.42 22.12 9.88
CA THR A 62 -28.81 22.02 11.21
C THR A 62 -27.30 22.21 11.18
N LEU A 63 -26.58 21.61 10.22
CA LEU A 63 -25.12 21.77 10.08
C LEU A 63 -24.73 23.20 9.66
N GLY A 64 -25.49 23.81 8.75
CA GLY A 64 -25.31 25.22 8.37
C GLY A 64 -25.53 26.17 9.55
N ASP A 65 -26.55 25.89 10.37
CA ASP A 65 -26.85 26.66 11.57
C ASP A 65 -25.79 26.48 12.66
N MET A 66 -25.16 25.31 12.77
CA MET A 66 -24.08 25.08 13.73
C MET A 66 -22.83 25.91 13.42
N ALA A 67 -22.55 26.16 12.13
CA ALA A 67 -21.40 26.97 11.70
C ALA A 67 -21.41 28.40 12.27
N ARG A 68 -22.57 28.95 12.63
CA ARG A 68 -22.67 30.31 13.22
C ARG A 68 -22.14 30.41 14.65
N PHE A 69 -21.99 29.26 15.33
CA PHE A 69 -21.43 29.19 16.69
C PHE A 69 -19.90 29.06 16.68
N PHE A 70 -19.29 28.87 15.51
CA PHE A 70 -17.84 28.84 15.37
C PHE A 70 -17.22 30.16 15.85
N ASN A 71 -16.19 30.05 16.70
CA ASN A 71 -15.45 31.16 17.29
C ASN A 71 -16.34 32.28 17.89
N ASN A 72 -17.50 31.90 18.43
CA ASN A 72 -18.48 32.83 18.98
C ASN A 72 -18.43 32.78 20.51
N ALA A 73 -18.07 33.90 21.14
CA ALA A 73 -17.98 33.98 22.60
C ALA A 73 -19.33 33.77 23.33
N LEU A 74 -20.46 33.98 22.65
CA LEU A 74 -21.78 33.75 23.21
C LEU A 74 -22.00 32.24 23.44
N LEU A 75 -22.20 31.85 24.70
CA LEU A 75 -22.37 30.46 25.16
C LEU A 75 -21.15 29.55 24.99
N SER A 76 -20.00 30.08 24.58
CA SER A 76 -18.74 29.35 24.66
C SER A 76 -18.38 29.07 26.12
N ASP A 77 -18.07 27.83 26.43
CA ASP A 77 -17.70 27.32 27.76
C ASP A 77 -16.21 26.97 27.86
N ILE A 78 -15.44 27.23 26.78
CA ILE A 78 -13.99 27.07 26.77
C ILE A 78 -13.32 28.01 25.75
N LYS A 79 -12.07 28.39 26.02
CA LYS A 79 -11.14 29.02 25.08
C LYS A 79 -9.99 28.09 24.76
N LEU A 80 -9.69 27.92 23.48
CA LEU A 80 -8.54 27.16 23.01
C LEU A 80 -7.45 28.14 22.58
N ARG A 81 -6.30 28.11 23.26
CA ARG A 81 -5.11 28.87 22.86
C ARG A 81 -4.23 27.98 22.00
N VAL A 82 -3.95 28.39 20.76
CA VAL A 82 -3.12 27.63 19.82
C VAL A 82 -2.08 28.59 19.22
N GLY A 83 -0.82 28.40 19.58
CA GLY A 83 0.22 29.39 19.27
C GLY A 83 -0.15 30.77 19.85
N PHE A 84 -0.23 31.78 18.97
CA PHE A 84 -0.59 33.15 19.35
C PHE A 84 -2.10 33.44 19.29
N GLU A 85 -2.89 32.52 18.74
CA GLU A 85 -4.32 32.71 18.52
C GLU A 85 -5.16 32.12 19.66
N CYS A 86 -6.37 32.66 19.85
CA CYS A 86 -7.33 32.21 20.85
C CYS A 86 -8.71 32.04 20.24
N TYR A 87 -9.29 30.86 20.39
CA TYR A 87 -10.58 30.49 19.82
C TYR A 87 -11.62 30.23 20.90
N SER A 88 -12.77 30.92 20.84
CA SER A 88 -13.93 30.60 21.66
C SER A 88 -14.63 29.35 21.13
N ALA A 89 -14.84 28.35 21.98
CA ALA A 89 -15.42 27.07 21.56
C ALA A 89 -16.41 26.51 22.58
N HIS A 90 -17.11 25.45 22.15
CA HIS A 90 -18.13 24.76 22.92
C HIS A 90 -17.69 23.32 23.18
N LYS A 91 -17.50 22.93 24.44
CA LYS A 91 -17.03 21.58 24.84
C LYS A 91 -17.88 20.49 24.19
N LEU A 92 -19.21 20.63 24.19
CA LEU A 92 -20.12 19.65 23.58
C LEU A 92 -19.81 19.36 22.10
N ILE A 93 -19.45 20.38 21.31
CA ILE A 93 -19.14 20.22 19.89
C ILE A 93 -17.78 19.55 19.72
N LEU A 94 -16.81 19.94 20.54
CA LEU A 94 -15.46 19.36 20.53
C LEU A 94 -15.48 17.87 20.91
N VAL A 95 -16.14 17.51 22.02
CA VAL A 95 -16.21 16.11 22.48
C VAL A 95 -17.02 15.23 21.53
N ARG A 96 -18.10 15.75 20.92
CA ARG A 96 -18.87 15.04 19.89
C ARG A 96 -17.98 14.66 18.70
N SER A 97 -17.06 15.53 18.33
CA SER A 97 -16.26 15.40 17.11
C SER A 97 -14.91 14.71 17.33
N SER A 98 -14.49 14.56 18.59
CA SER A 98 -13.16 14.09 18.96
C SER A 98 -13.16 13.47 20.36
N GLU A 99 -12.84 12.18 20.42
CA GLU A 99 -12.62 11.48 21.68
C GLU A 99 -11.41 12.03 22.46
N VAL A 100 -10.50 12.73 21.78
CA VAL A 100 -9.34 13.36 22.44
C VAL A 100 -9.80 14.55 23.26
N PHE A 101 -10.69 15.39 22.70
CA PHE A 101 -11.31 16.46 23.47
C PHE A 101 -12.22 15.92 24.58
N GLU A 102 -12.94 14.81 24.35
CA GLU A 102 -13.72 14.15 25.39
C GLU A 102 -12.84 13.75 26.60
N ARG A 103 -11.72 13.08 26.35
CA ARG A 103 -10.76 12.70 27.40
C ARG A 103 -10.11 13.93 28.04
N MET A 104 -9.76 14.95 27.24
CA MET A 104 -9.12 16.17 27.72
C MET A 104 -10.01 16.94 28.71
N PHE A 105 -11.33 16.97 28.47
CA PHE A 105 -12.29 17.70 29.30
C PHE A 105 -12.98 16.85 30.38
N SER A 106 -12.63 15.57 30.48
CA SER A 106 -13.03 14.76 31.62
C SER A 106 -12.27 15.20 32.88
N SER A 107 -12.84 14.92 34.06
CA SER A 107 -12.31 15.37 35.36
C SER A 107 -10.91 14.88 35.72
N GLU A 108 -10.33 13.99 34.91
CA GLU A 108 -9.01 13.41 35.13
C GLU A 108 -7.86 14.26 34.55
N TRP A 109 -8.14 15.18 33.61
CA TRP A 109 -7.09 15.86 32.82
C TRP A 109 -7.12 17.38 32.90
N THR A 110 -8.29 17.98 33.14
CA THR A 110 -8.41 19.42 33.37
C THR A 110 -9.35 19.69 34.53
N ASP A 111 -9.06 20.76 35.28
CA ASP A 111 -10.04 21.32 36.21
C ASP A 111 -11.31 21.65 35.41
N PRO A 112 -12.47 21.08 35.75
CA PRO A 112 -13.71 21.32 35.01
C PRO A 112 -14.09 22.82 34.94
N ASN A 113 -13.59 23.63 35.87
CA ASN A 113 -13.77 25.08 35.92
C ASN A 113 -12.74 25.86 35.08
N LYS A 114 -11.76 25.19 34.47
CA LYS A 114 -10.77 25.84 33.61
C LYS A 114 -11.44 26.30 32.32
N MET A 115 -11.51 27.61 32.13
CA MET A 115 -12.12 28.24 30.95
C MET A 115 -11.16 28.42 29.78
N GLU A 116 -9.88 28.03 29.93
CA GLU A 116 -8.86 28.17 28.88
C GLU A 116 -7.92 26.96 28.87
N VAL A 117 -7.67 26.42 27.68
CA VAL A 117 -6.74 25.30 27.45
C VAL A 117 -5.77 25.68 26.35
N GLU A 118 -4.49 25.48 26.61
CA GLU A 118 -3.43 25.65 25.63
C GLU A 118 -3.21 24.33 24.89
N LEU A 119 -3.23 24.41 23.56
CA LEU A 119 -2.96 23.30 22.65
C LEU A 119 -1.64 23.59 21.94
N VAL A 120 -0.64 22.75 22.21
CA VAL A 120 0.69 22.88 21.61
C VAL A 120 0.68 22.15 20.27
N GLU A 121 0.81 22.89 19.18
CA GLU A 121 0.85 22.36 17.81
C GLU A 121 2.11 22.81 17.09
N GLU A 122 2.49 22.06 16.04
CA GLU A 122 3.54 22.49 15.12
C GLU A 122 3.13 23.80 14.41
N PRO A 123 4.09 24.65 14.00
CA PRO A 123 3.79 25.96 13.39
C PRO A 123 2.80 25.87 12.23
N GLU A 124 2.99 24.94 11.30
CA GLU A 124 2.13 24.77 10.13
C GLU A 124 0.71 24.29 10.51
N CYS A 125 0.58 23.58 11.64
CA CYS A 125 -0.71 23.16 12.19
C CYS A 125 -1.44 24.32 12.88
N CYS A 126 -0.71 25.23 13.54
CA CYS A 126 -1.28 26.46 14.09
C CYS A 126 -1.96 27.29 12.99
N ASP A 127 -1.30 27.44 11.84
CA ASP A 127 -1.79 28.24 10.71
C ASP A 127 -3.10 27.73 10.11
N VAL A 128 -3.38 26.43 10.23
CA VAL A 128 -4.61 25.81 9.70
C VAL A 128 -5.63 25.44 10.78
N PHE A 129 -5.32 25.72 12.06
CA PHE A 129 -6.15 25.28 13.19
C PHE A 129 -7.57 25.86 13.12
N GLU A 130 -7.71 27.10 12.66
CA GLU A 130 -9.02 27.73 12.46
C GLU A 130 -9.91 26.89 11.51
N ALA A 131 -9.35 26.43 10.39
CA ALA A 131 -10.07 25.62 9.41
C ALA A 131 -10.44 24.24 9.97
N PHE A 132 -9.52 23.62 10.73
CA PHE A 132 -9.79 22.37 11.44
C PHE A 132 -10.92 22.54 12.47
N LEU A 133 -10.87 23.58 13.31
CA LEU A 133 -11.88 23.84 14.31
C LEU A 133 -13.24 24.11 13.66
N LYS A 134 -13.29 24.90 12.57
CA LYS A 134 -14.51 25.18 11.82
C LYS A 134 -15.12 23.91 11.20
N PHE A 135 -14.29 22.93 10.79
CA PHE A 135 -14.77 21.64 10.33
C PHE A 135 -15.57 20.90 11.43
N LEU A 136 -15.14 20.97 12.70
CA LEU A 136 -15.87 20.34 13.82
C LEU A 136 -17.28 20.92 14.01
N TYR A 137 -17.53 22.15 13.59
CA TYR A 137 -18.85 22.79 13.67
C TYR A 137 -19.73 22.54 12.44
N SER A 138 -19.13 22.41 11.26
CA SER A 138 -19.86 22.53 9.99
C SER A 138 -19.71 21.32 9.06
N CYS A 139 -18.83 20.38 9.39
CA CYS A 139 -18.42 19.27 8.53
C CYS A 139 -17.95 19.71 7.13
N HIS A 140 -17.47 20.95 7.00
CA HIS A 140 -17.05 21.54 5.74
C HIS A 140 -15.61 22.07 5.84
N ILE A 141 -14.77 21.75 4.85
CA ILE A 141 -13.40 22.23 4.75
C ILE A 141 -12.97 22.38 3.29
N VAL A 142 -12.08 23.33 3.03
CA VAL A 142 -11.46 23.54 1.72
C VAL A 142 -10.00 23.10 1.79
N LEU A 143 -9.67 22.05 1.04
CA LEU A 143 -8.32 21.49 0.99
C LEU A 143 -7.53 22.05 -0.20
N THR A 144 -6.27 22.35 0.04
CA THR A 144 -5.25 22.84 -0.91
C THR A 144 -3.99 21.99 -0.77
N VAL A 145 -3.03 22.13 -1.69
CA VAL A 145 -1.79 21.35 -1.63
C VAL A 145 -1.03 21.64 -0.34
N GLU A 146 -1.05 22.89 0.09
CA GLU A 146 -0.29 23.44 1.20
C GLU A 146 -0.93 23.08 2.56
N ASN A 147 -2.26 23.15 2.67
CA ASN A 147 -2.94 22.95 3.95
C ASN A 147 -3.29 21.49 4.26
N THR A 148 -3.30 20.59 3.27
CA THR A 148 -3.86 19.23 3.45
C THR A 148 -3.07 18.42 4.47
N LEU A 149 -1.73 18.48 4.44
CA LEU A 149 -0.92 17.71 5.39
C LEU A 149 -1.06 18.23 6.83
N PRO A 150 -0.91 19.53 7.13
CA PRO A 150 -1.18 20.05 8.47
C PRO A 150 -2.60 19.74 8.99
N ILE A 151 -3.62 19.81 8.13
CA ILE A 151 -4.99 19.43 8.51
C ILE A 151 -5.09 17.93 8.81
N LEU A 152 -4.42 17.08 8.03
CA LEU A 152 -4.36 15.63 8.29
C LEU A 152 -3.67 15.35 9.63
N MET A 153 -2.59 16.08 9.96
CA MET A 153 -1.89 15.98 11.25
C MET A 153 -2.83 16.30 12.42
N LEU A 154 -3.61 17.38 12.33
CA LEU A 154 -4.63 17.71 13.32
C LEU A 154 -5.72 16.63 13.39
N ALA A 155 -6.21 16.15 12.24
CA ALA A 155 -7.22 15.11 12.20
C ALA A 155 -6.76 13.80 12.86
N ASP A 156 -5.49 13.43 12.69
CA ASP A 156 -4.91 12.28 13.39
C ASP A 156 -4.74 12.56 14.89
N LYS A 157 -4.15 13.69 15.26
CA LYS A 157 -3.87 14.05 16.65
C LYS A 157 -5.14 14.12 17.50
N TYR A 158 -6.22 14.67 16.93
CA TYR A 158 -7.52 14.81 17.59
C TYR A 158 -8.48 13.67 17.26
N ASN A 159 -8.04 12.61 16.57
CA ASN A 159 -8.84 11.44 16.18
C ASN A 159 -10.18 11.79 15.46
N VAL A 160 -10.13 12.71 14.50
CA VAL A 160 -11.27 13.10 13.67
C VAL A 160 -11.28 12.27 12.38
N SER A 161 -11.86 11.07 12.48
CA SER A 161 -11.80 10.02 11.43
C SER A 161 -12.31 10.47 10.05
N ASP A 162 -13.43 11.20 10.01
CA ASP A 162 -14.02 11.65 8.74
C ASP A 162 -13.11 12.66 8.02
N LEU A 163 -12.56 13.62 8.76
CA LEU A 163 -11.62 14.60 8.20
C LEU A 163 -10.36 13.92 7.68
N ARG A 164 -9.81 12.97 8.44
CA ARG A 164 -8.67 12.15 8.00
C ARG A 164 -8.95 11.45 6.68
N LEU A 165 -10.12 10.82 6.54
CA LEU A 165 -10.51 10.13 5.31
C LEU A 165 -10.58 11.10 4.12
N VAL A 166 -11.17 12.28 4.32
CA VAL A 166 -11.25 13.34 3.29
C VAL A 166 -9.86 13.81 2.88
N CYS A 167 -8.96 14.09 3.84
CA CYS A 167 -7.58 14.50 3.57
C CYS A 167 -6.79 13.43 2.81
N ILE A 168 -6.84 12.16 3.25
CA ILE A 168 -6.14 11.06 2.56
C ILE A 168 -6.69 10.87 1.14
N ASN A 169 -8.01 10.95 0.94
CA ASN A 169 -8.62 10.85 -0.39
C ASN A 169 -8.15 11.97 -1.32
N PHE A 170 -8.11 13.21 -0.84
CA PHE A 170 -7.63 14.35 -1.63
C PHE A 170 -6.12 14.24 -1.91
N ALA A 171 -5.32 13.88 -0.90
CA ALA A 171 -3.88 13.72 -1.05
C ALA A 171 -3.52 12.67 -2.11
N THR A 172 -4.10 11.47 -2.00
CA THR A 172 -3.81 10.35 -2.91
C THR A 172 -4.26 10.59 -4.35
N LYS A 173 -5.39 11.29 -4.56
CA LYS A 173 -5.95 11.54 -5.90
C LYS A 173 -5.37 12.79 -6.58
N SER A 174 -5.12 13.85 -5.82
CA SER A 174 -4.88 15.19 -6.37
C SER A 174 -3.50 15.75 -6.09
N ILE A 175 -2.87 15.38 -4.97
CA ILE A 175 -1.59 15.95 -4.52
C ILE A 175 -0.43 15.04 -4.90
N ILE A 176 -0.37 13.83 -4.34
CA ILE A 176 0.78 12.91 -4.47
C ILE A 176 1.20 12.68 -5.93
N PRO A 177 0.29 12.47 -6.91
CA PRO A 177 0.69 12.24 -8.30
C PRO A 177 1.34 13.44 -9.00
N LYS A 178 1.17 14.66 -8.46
CA LYS A 178 1.63 15.91 -9.08
C LYS A 178 2.80 16.56 -8.34
N LEU A 179 3.09 16.10 -7.12
CA LEU A 179 4.19 16.64 -6.32
C LEU A 179 5.56 16.22 -6.87
N PRO A 180 6.60 17.04 -6.66
CA PRO A 180 7.96 16.61 -6.93
C PRO A 180 8.31 15.42 -6.03
N LEU A 181 9.06 14.47 -6.58
CA LEU A 181 9.33 13.20 -5.91
C LEU A 181 10.05 13.37 -4.56
N LYS A 182 10.89 14.40 -4.40
CA LYS A 182 11.57 14.67 -3.12
C LYS A 182 10.59 15.02 -2.00
N ASP A 183 9.53 15.79 -2.29
CA ASP A 183 8.51 16.14 -1.30
C ASP A 183 7.62 14.94 -0.97
N VAL A 184 7.30 14.11 -1.98
CA VAL A 184 6.63 12.82 -1.75
C VAL A 184 7.48 11.95 -0.82
N PHE A 185 8.80 11.91 -1.05
CA PHE A 185 9.72 11.05 -0.35
C PHE A 185 9.98 11.49 1.11
N HIS A 186 10.26 12.78 1.34
CA HIS A 186 10.65 13.27 2.67
C HIS A 186 9.49 13.66 3.56
N VAL A 187 8.42 14.19 3.00
CA VAL A 187 7.33 14.77 3.79
C VAL A 187 6.19 13.76 3.86
N TRP A 188 5.59 13.43 2.72
CA TRP A 188 4.38 12.62 2.68
C TRP A 188 4.63 11.15 3.02
N TYR A 189 5.68 10.56 2.47
CA TYR A 189 5.98 9.16 2.72
C TYR A 189 6.43 8.93 4.17
N GLN A 190 7.24 9.85 4.73
CA GLN A 190 7.65 9.79 6.13
C GLN A 190 6.46 9.92 7.08
N TYR A 191 5.55 10.86 6.81
CA TYR A 191 4.33 10.99 7.61
C TYR A 191 3.45 9.74 7.51
N ALA A 192 3.22 9.26 6.28
CA ALA A 192 2.37 8.11 6.02
C ALA A 192 2.84 6.84 6.73
N THR A 193 4.15 6.58 6.78
CA THR A 193 4.72 5.41 7.46
C THR A 193 4.68 5.55 8.97
N LYS A 194 5.01 6.73 9.52
CA LYS A 194 4.94 6.98 10.98
C LYS A 194 3.53 6.84 11.54
N CYS A 195 2.53 7.28 10.79
CA CYS A 195 1.12 7.22 11.17
C CYS A 195 0.39 5.97 10.64
N TYR A 196 1.09 5.05 9.96
CA TYR A 196 0.56 3.81 9.40
C TYR A 196 -0.65 3.99 8.46
N HIS A 197 -0.68 5.08 7.69
CA HIS A 197 -1.75 5.34 6.71
C HIS A 197 -1.54 4.52 5.43
N HIS A 198 -1.96 3.25 5.44
CA HIS A 198 -1.72 2.31 4.35
C HIS A 198 -2.10 2.85 2.95
N ARG A 199 -3.26 3.50 2.81
CA ARG A 199 -3.68 4.07 1.51
C ARG A 199 -2.74 5.16 1.01
N LEU A 200 -2.22 5.98 1.93
CA LEU A 200 -1.26 7.04 1.60
C LEU A 200 0.13 6.44 1.31
N ILE A 201 0.58 5.45 2.08
CA ILE A 201 1.82 4.69 1.84
C ILE A 201 1.80 4.09 0.42
N THR A 202 0.73 3.39 0.05
CA THR A 202 0.58 2.79 -1.29
C THR A 202 0.63 3.86 -2.38
N SER A 203 -0.02 5.01 -2.17
CA SER A 203 0.01 6.11 -3.15
C SER A 203 1.41 6.73 -3.30
N CYS A 204 2.13 6.93 -2.20
CA CYS A 204 3.51 7.42 -2.24
C CYS A 204 4.43 6.43 -2.96
N ILE A 205 4.33 5.13 -2.64
CA ILE A 205 5.09 4.09 -3.34
C ILE A 205 4.75 4.06 -4.82
N ALA A 206 3.47 4.17 -5.20
CA ALA A 206 3.07 4.19 -6.60
C ALA A 206 3.69 5.38 -7.36
N ALA A 207 3.81 6.56 -6.72
CA ALA A 207 4.48 7.73 -7.30
C ALA A 207 6.01 7.55 -7.40
N LEU A 208 6.64 6.89 -6.43
CA LEU A 208 8.09 6.65 -6.40
C LEU A 208 8.52 5.49 -7.33
N SER A 209 7.65 4.50 -7.53
CA SER A 209 7.94 3.24 -8.22
C SER A 209 8.53 3.39 -9.63
N PRO A 210 8.07 4.31 -10.51
CA PRO A 210 8.63 4.47 -11.85
C PRO A 210 10.10 4.90 -11.87
N LYS A 211 10.55 5.63 -10.84
CA LYS A 211 11.94 6.09 -10.70
C LYS A 211 12.72 5.33 -9.63
N ALA A 212 12.26 4.14 -9.24
CA ALA A 212 12.89 3.38 -8.16
C ALA A 212 14.37 3.04 -8.46
N ASP A 213 14.71 2.63 -9.68
CA ASP A 213 16.12 2.36 -10.06
C ASP A 213 17.01 3.61 -9.90
N ASP A 214 16.49 4.76 -10.32
CA ASP A 214 17.17 6.05 -10.26
C ASP A 214 17.41 6.48 -8.80
N ILE A 215 16.36 6.37 -7.96
CA ILE A 215 16.42 6.71 -6.53
C ILE A 215 17.50 5.87 -5.82
N MET A 216 17.65 4.60 -6.18
CA MET A 216 18.63 3.71 -5.55
C MET A 216 20.06 3.90 -6.08
N SER A 217 20.20 4.25 -7.36
CA SER A 217 21.47 4.12 -8.09
C SER A 217 22.14 5.45 -8.40
N LEU A 218 21.38 6.53 -8.63
CA LEU A 218 21.94 7.81 -9.05
C LEU A 218 22.54 8.58 -7.86
N PRO A 219 23.66 9.29 -8.05
CA PRO A 219 24.30 10.06 -6.99
C PRO A 219 23.40 11.16 -6.39
N GLU A 220 22.54 11.76 -7.21
CA GLU A 220 21.63 12.86 -6.81
C GLU A 220 20.55 12.45 -5.80
N TRP A 221 20.26 11.14 -5.69
CA TRP A 221 19.30 10.55 -4.76
C TRP A 221 19.98 9.85 -3.57
N ASN A 222 21.31 9.84 -3.53
CA ASN A 222 22.06 9.09 -2.54
C ASN A 222 21.80 9.60 -1.11
N MET A 223 21.59 10.91 -0.94
CA MET A 223 21.28 11.46 0.39
C MET A 223 19.90 11.01 0.86
N GLU A 224 18.94 11.03 -0.05
CA GLU A 224 17.55 10.69 0.19
C GLU A 224 17.40 9.20 0.48
N TRP A 225 18.00 8.34 -0.36
CA TRP A 225 18.01 6.89 -0.15
C TRP A 225 18.56 6.53 1.23
N LEU A 226 19.72 7.07 1.60
CA LEU A 226 20.37 6.76 2.88
C LEU A 226 19.61 7.31 4.10
N ALA A 227 18.79 8.35 3.91
CA ALA A 227 17.99 8.97 4.96
C ALA A 227 16.69 8.20 5.28
N LEU A 228 16.30 7.21 4.47
CA LEU A 228 15.13 6.36 4.74
C LEU A 228 15.23 5.72 6.13
N ASP A 229 14.10 5.70 6.85
CA ASP A 229 13.96 4.89 8.06
C ASP A 229 13.62 3.42 7.75
N VAL A 230 13.61 2.59 8.79
CA VAL A 230 13.39 1.13 8.68
C VAL A 230 12.00 0.82 8.11
N GLU A 231 10.97 1.56 8.50
CA GLU A 231 9.58 1.29 8.07
C GLU A 231 9.38 1.73 6.62
N GLN A 232 9.90 2.91 6.26
CA GLN A 232 9.92 3.40 4.88
C GLN A 232 10.64 2.43 3.95
N LEU A 233 11.80 1.92 4.33
CA LEU A 233 12.52 0.92 3.52
C LEU A 233 11.74 -0.40 3.46
N THR A 234 11.12 -0.84 4.56
CA THR A 234 10.29 -2.04 4.61
C THR A 234 9.14 -1.96 3.60
N GLN A 235 8.37 -0.87 3.61
CA GLN A 235 7.24 -0.69 2.71
C GLN A 235 7.69 -0.57 1.25
N PHE A 236 8.81 0.11 1.00
CA PHE A 236 9.40 0.22 -0.34
C PHE A 236 9.76 -1.17 -0.88
N LEU A 237 10.52 -1.97 -0.11
CA LEU A 237 10.97 -3.31 -0.51
C LEU A 237 9.82 -4.32 -0.68
N LYS A 238 8.70 -4.18 0.03
CA LYS A 238 7.52 -5.05 -0.15
C LYS A 238 6.85 -4.89 -1.53
N SER A 239 6.95 -3.71 -2.15
CA SER A 239 6.14 -3.35 -3.33
C SER A 239 6.51 -4.11 -4.62
N SER A 240 5.56 -4.79 -5.24
CA SER A 240 5.75 -5.37 -6.59
C SER A 240 5.78 -4.33 -7.71
N ASP A 241 5.37 -3.09 -7.45
CA ASP A 241 5.23 -2.06 -8.49
C ASP A 241 6.53 -1.32 -8.81
N LEU A 242 7.59 -1.54 -8.02
CA LEU A 242 8.90 -0.93 -8.26
C LEU A 242 9.40 -1.25 -9.67
N THR A 243 9.79 -0.20 -10.39
CA THR A 243 10.46 -0.29 -11.68
C THR A 243 11.97 -0.24 -11.46
N ILE A 244 12.61 -1.41 -11.51
CA ILE A 244 14.03 -1.59 -11.16
C ILE A 244 14.74 -2.40 -12.23
N ARG A 245 16.06 -2.29 -12.29
CA ARG A 245 16.85 -3.07 -13.25
C ARG A 245 16.73 -4.58 -13.03
N ASN A 246 17.09 -5.03 -11.83
CA ASN A 246 17.01 -6.42 -11.41
C ASN A 246 17.10 -6.50 -9.86
N GLU A 247 16.84 -7.68 -9.28
CA GLU A 247 16.90 -7.85 -7.82
C GLU A 247 18.32 -7.70 -7.25
N LEU A 248 19.37 -7.91 -8.06
CA LEU A 248 20.74 -7.74 -7.60
C LEU A 248 21.07 -6.26 -7.35
N THR A 249 20.54 -5.33 -8.16
CA THR A 249 20.70 -3.89 -7.89
C THR A 249 19.97 -3.48 -6.61
N LEU A 250 18.77 -4.01 -6.38
CA LEU A 250 18.00 -3.79 -5.14
C LEU A 250 18.74 -4.31 -3.90
N PHE A 251 19.32 -5.52 -3.97
CA PHE A 251 20.14 -6.07 -2.90
C PHE A 251 21.35 -5.19 -2.58
N ARG A 252 22.09 -4.74 -3.61
CA ARG A 252 23.23 -3.84 -3.42
C ARG A 252 22.82 -2.50 -2.80
N ALA A 253 21.68 -1.95 -3.21
CA ALA A 253 21.14 -0.71 -2.65
C ALA A 253 20.76 -0.87 -1.16
N LEU A 254 20.20 -2.03 -0.78
CA LEU A 254 19.93 -2.38 0.60
C LEU A 254 21.22 -2.48 1.43
N VAL A 255 22.24 -3.19 0.94
CA VAL A 255 23.54 -3.28 1.63
C VAL A 255 24.15 -1.90 1.80
N LYS A 256 24.14 -1.07 0.76
CA LYS A 256 24.61 0.33 0.80
C LYS A 256 23.88 1.16 1.88
N TRP A 257 22.58 0.93 2.07
CA TRP A 257 21.79 1.60 3.10
C TRP A 257 22.17 1.15 4.52
N ILE A 258 22.42 -0.15 4.71
CA ILE A 258 22.83 -0.72 6.00
C ILE A 258 24.25 -0.28 6.37
N GLU A 259 25.16 -0.26 5.39
CA GLU A 259 26.57 0.11 5.57
C GLU A 259 26.81 1.62 5.56
N SER A 260 25.76 2.44 5.58
CA SER A 260 25.86 3.90 5.55
C SER A 260 26.73 4.44 6.69
N PRO A 261 27.82 5.20 6.41
CA PRO A 261 28.68 5.77 7.45
C PRO A 261 27.96 6.78 8.36
N LYS A 262 26.86 7.38 7.88
CA LYS A 262 26.07 8.35 8.65
C LYS A 262 25.23 7.71 9.76
N HIS A 263 25.07 6.38 9.70
CA HIS A 263 24.21 5.62 10.60
C HIS A 263 24.97 4.42 11.18
N PRO A 264 26.00 4.65 12.03
CA PRO A 264 26.80 3.57 12.61
C PRO A 264 25.96 2.57 13.41
N GLU A 265 24.80 2.97 13.93
CA GLU A 265 23.84 2.10 14.60
C GLU A 265 23.24 1.02 13.69
N ARG A 266 23.19 1.25 12.37
CA ARG A 266 22.73 0.24 11.40
C ARG A 266 23.80 -0.81 11.16
N GLN A 267 25.07 -0.43 11.21
CA GLN A 267 26.18 -1.36 11.06
C GLN A 267 26.29 -2.30 12.26
N SER A 268 26.12 -1.79 13.48
CA SER A 268 26.12 -2.63 14.69
C SER A 268 24.94 -3.62 14.71
N LYS A 269 23.78 -3.22 14.17
CA LYS A 269 22.58 -4.07 14.02
C LYS A 269 22.46 -4.73 12.64
N GLN A 270 23.54 -4.83 11.88
CA GLN A 270 23.51 -5.31 10.49
C GLN A 270 22.81 -6.66 10.35
N LYS A 271 23.11 -7.63 11.23
CA LYS A 271 22.52 -8.97 11.17
C LYS A 271 21.00 -8.97 11.37
N GLU A 272 20.49 -8.19 12.33
CA GLU A 272 19.05 -8.06 12.60
C GLU A 272 18.32 -7.39 11.43
N LEU A 273 18.88 -6.30 10.90
CA LEU A 273 18.32 -5.59 9.75
C LEU A 273 18.31 -6.47 8.49
N LEU A 274 19.41 -7.20 8.23
CA LEU A 274 19.45 -8.15 7.13
C LEU A 274 18.37 -9.23 7.28
N GLN A 275 18.21 -9.80 8.48
CA GLN A 275 17.17 -10.80 8.72
C GLN A 275 15.76 -10.25 8.49
N GLN A 276 15.50 -8.99 8.82
CA GLN A 276 14.22 -8.32 8.56
C GLN A 276 13.97 -8.11 7.06
N PHE A 277 14.99 -7.69 6.30
CA PHE A 277 14.83 -7.27 4.91
C PHE A 277 15.07 -8.36 3.87
N ILE A 278 15.84 -9.39 4.17
CA ILE A 278 16.24 -10.43 3.21
C ILE A 278 15.02 -11.12 2.56
N GLN A 279 13.94 -11.32 3.32
CA GLN A 279 12.70 -11.92 2.83
C GLN A 279 12.01 -11.11 1.73
N TYR A 280 12.32 -9.82 1.60
CA TYR A 280 11.74 -8.94 0.58
C TYR A 280 12.58 -8.91 -0.72
N ILE A 281 13.82 -9.42 -0.69
CA ILE A 281 14.64 -9.58 -1.90
C ILE A 281 14.22 -10.87 -2.60
N ARG A 282 13.88 -10.77 -3.89
CA ARG A 282 13.31 -11.88 -4.66
C ARG A 282 14.41 -12.68 -5.35
N PHE A 283 15.23 -13.38 -4.57
CA PHE A 283 16.34 -14.21 -5.09
C PHE A 283 15.96 -15.14 -6.26
N PRO A 284 14.77 -15.79 -6.28
CA PRO A 284 14.34 -16.59 -7.43
C PRO A 284 14.27 -15.82 -8.76
N MET A 285 14.20 -14.49 -8.70
CA MET A 285 14.22 -13.59 -9.85
C MET A 285 15.63 -13.08 -10.19
N MET A 286 16.69 -13.61 -9.60
CA MET A 286 18.06 -13.40 -10.08
C MET A 286 18.44 -14.48 -11.11
N THR A 287 19.28 -14.14 -12.09
CA THR A 287 19.86 -15.15 -13.00
C THR A 287 20.88 -16.01 -12.27
N PRO A 288 21.19 -17.23 -12.75
CA PRO A 288 22.23 -18.06 -12.15
C PRO A 288 23.59 -17.34 -12.00
N GLU A 289 23.98 -16.56 -13.01
CA GLU A 289 25.20 -15.74 -12.97
C GLU A 289 25.16 -14.67 -11.87
N GLN A 290 24.00 -14.03 -11.67
CA GLN A 290 23.80 -13.05 -10.59
C GLN A 290 23.85 -13.71 -9.21
N LEU A 291 23.31 -14.92 -9.08
CA LEU A 291 23.35 -15.70 -7.83
C LEU A 291 24.79 -16.11 -7.50
N GLU A 292 25.56 -16.58 -8.48
CA GLU A 292 26.98 -16.92 -8.29
C GLU A 292 27.80 -15.68 -7.86
N TYR A 293 27.55 -14.52 -8.47
CA TYR A 293 28.18 -13.27 -8.05
C TYR A 293 27.79 -12.88 -6.63
N LEU A 294 26.51 -13.06 -6.27
CA LEU A 294 25.97 -12.73 -4.96
C LEU A 294 26.58 -13.61 -3.85
N GLU A 295 26.83 -14.88 -4.11
CA GLU A 295 27.50 -15.79 -3.15
C GLU A 295 28.87 -15.30 -2.72
N LYS A 296 29.61 -14.70 -3.65
CA LYS A 296 30.95 -14.12 -3.41
C LYS A 296 30.91 -12.73 -2.77
N HIS A 297 29.71 -12.22 -2.47
CA HIS A 297 29.56 -10.89 -1.88
C HIS A 297 29.90 -10.94 -0.38
N ARG A 298 30.75 -10.01 0.09
CA ARG A 298 31.25 -9.96 1.49
C ARG A 298 30.19 -10.21 2.56
N VAL A 299 29.05 -9.53 2.47
CA VAL A 299 27.93 -9.64 3.44
C VAL A 299 27.34 -11.05 3.49
N VAL A 300 27.30 -11.73 2.33
CA VAL A 300 26.78 -13.10 2.19
C VAL A 300 27.78 -14.10 2.76
N GLU A 301 29.07 -13.95 2.44
CA GLU A 301 30.16 -14.78 2.99
C GLU A 301 30.26 -14.67 4.52
N GLN A 302 29.96 -13.50 5.09
CA GLN A 302 29.95 -13.27 6.53
C GLN A 302 28.72 -13.89 7.24
N ASN A 303 27.62 -14.13 6.53
CA ASN A 303 26.35 -14.59 7.12
C ASN A 303 25.71 -15.76 6.35
N PRO A 304 26.46 -16.83 6.02
CA PRO A 304 26.02 -17.84 5.05
C PRO A 304 24.72 -18.56 5.48
N GLU A 305 24.58 -18.85 6.77
CA GLU A 305 23.40 -19.54 7.33
C GLU A 305 22.08 -18.83 7.01
N MET A 306 22.10 -17.50 6.92
CA MET A 306 20.92 -16.69 6.60
C MET A 306 20.56 -16.77 5.12
N PHE A 307 21.56 -16.77 4.23
CA PHE A 307 21.37 -16.69 2.78
C PHE A 307 21.17 -18.04 2.11
N VAL A 308 21.75 -19.12 2.64
CA VAL A 308 21.69 -20.47 2.06
C VAL A 308 20.25 -20.91 1.73
N PRO A 309 19.24 -20.77 2.61
CA PRO A 309 17.87 -21.16 2.28
C PRO A 309 17.29 -20.40 1.07
N TYR A 310 17.59 -19.11 0.95
CA TYR A 310 17.12 -18.27 -0.15
C TYR A 310 17.84 -18.60 -1.46
N LEU A 311 19.15 -18.81 -1.41
CA LEU A 311 19.97 -19.19 -2.58
C LEU A 311 19.55 -20.57 -3.10
N LEU A 312 19.42 -21.58 -2.22
CA LEU A 312 18.97 -22.91 -2.60
C LEU A 312 17.58 -22.88 -3.24
N GLN A 313 16.65 -22.08 -2.68
CA GLN A 313 15.33 -21.91 -3.27
C GLN A 313 15.41 -21.24 -4.65
N ALA A 314 16.28 -20.24 -4.82
CA ALA A 314 16.49 -19.57 -6.10
C ALA A 314 17.10 -20.49 -7.15
N TYR A 315 18.08 -21.32 -6.80
CA TYR A 315 18.62 -22.33 -7.71
C TYR A 315 17.60 -23.41 -8.05
N LYS A 316 16.86 -23.94 -7.06
CA LYS A 316 15.76 -24.89 -7.30
C LYS A 316 14.77 -24.29 -8.29
N PHE A 317 14.34 -23.06 -8.07
CA PHE A 317 13.43 -22.36 -8.97
C PHE A 317 14.02 -22.18 -10.37
N ASN A 318 15.29 -21.82 -10.51
CA ASN A 318 15.92 -21.66 -11.83
C ASN A 318 16.14 -22.99 -12.56
N ALA A 319 16.39 -24.09 -11.85
CA ALA A 319 16.69 -25.41 -12.41
C ALA A 319 15.45 -26.21 -12.86
N VAL A 320 14.30 -26.04 -12.21
CA VAL A 320 13.08 -26.80 -12.58
C VAL A 320 12.39 -26.23 -13.84
N SER A 321 11.72 -27.10 -14.60
CA SER A 321 10.88 -26.72 -15.74
C SER A 321 9.72 -25.82 -15.32
N LEU A 322 9.20 -25.03 -16.25
CA LEU A 322 8.06 -24.16 -15.96
C LEU A 322 6.79 -24.97 -15.63
N GLU A 323 6.61 -26.15 -16.23
CA GLU A 323 5.54 -27.08 -15.87
C GLU A 323 5.61 -27.51 -14.40
N ALA A 324 6.79 -27.91 -13.92
CA ALA A 324 7.00 -28.26 -12.51
C ALA A 324 6.84 -27.06 -11.57
N ARG A 325 7.16 -25.84 -12.04
CA ARG A 325 6.90 -24.62 -11.25
C ARG A 325 5.42 -24.35 -11.08
N SER A 326 4.64 -24.51 -12.15
CA SER A 326 3.20 -24.20 -12.16
C SER A 326 2.39 -25.08 -11.21
N SER A 327 2.85 -26.31 -10.95
CA SER A 327 2.21 -27.27 -10.05
C SER A 327 2.76 -27.24 -8.62
N ASN A 328 3.92 -26.63 -8.40
CA ASN A 328 4.56 -26.59 -7.09
C ASN A 328 4.05 -25.43 -6.22
N LYS A 329 3.35 -25.77 -5.12
CA LYS A 329 2.83 -24.79 -4.15
C LYS A 329 3.93 -24.05 -3.37
N ASP A 330 5.16 -24.57 -3.31
CA ASP A 330 6.30 -23.88 -2.68
C ASP A 330 6.60 -22.54 -3.38
N PHE A 331 6.20 -22.39 -4.64
CA PHE A 331 6.48 -21.22 -5.47
C PHE A 331 5.31 -20.22 -5.53
N ALA A 332 4.39 -20.28 -4.57
CA ALA A 332 3.21 -19.42 -4.56
C ALA A 332 3.37 -18.12 -3.75
N SER A 333 4.40 -18.00 -2.89
CA SER A 333 4.56 -16.83 -2.00
C SER A 333 5.04 -15.55 -2.71
N SER A 334 5.01 -14.42 -2.01
CA SER A 334 5.41 -13.09 -2.49
C SER A 334 6.82 -13.01 -3.10
N ARG A 335 7.73 -13.88 -2.67
CA ARG A 335 9.11 -14.01 -3.20
C ARG A 335 9.16 -14.42 -4.68
N PHE A 336 8.09 -15.00 -5.20
CA PHE A 336 7.96 -15.46 -6.59
C PHE A 336 7.21 -14.46 -7.47
N LEU A 337 6.77 -13.33 -6.91
CA LEU A 337 6.15 -12.29 -7.69
C LEU A 337 7.23 -11.52 -8.48
N LEU A 338 6.95 -11.21 -9.74
CA LEU A 338 7.76 -10.28 -10.51
C LEU A 338 7.55 -8.85 -10.02
N ARG A 339 8.63 -8.06 -10.08
CA ARG A 339 8.55 -6.59 -10.10
C ARG A 339 8.51 -6.11 -11.55
N ASN A 340 8.51 -4.81 -11.75
CA ASN A 340 8.64 -4.22 -13.08
C ASN A 340 10.13 -4.16 -13.47
N TYR A 341 10.69 -5.31 -13.87
CA TYR A 341 12.10 -5.37 -14.29
C TYR A 341 12.32 -4.69 -15.64
N THR A 342 13.37 -3.87 -15.73
CA THR A 342 13.77 -3.17 -16.96
C THR A 342 14.83 -3.92 -17.77
N ASP A 343 15.63 -4.78 -17.13
CA ASP A 343 16.53 -5.68 -17.85
C ASP A 343 15.74 -6.63 -18.75
N LEU A 344 16.29 -6.92 -19.93
CA LEU A 344 15.76 -7.97 -20.79
C LEU A 344 15.98 -9.33 -20.11
N ARG A 345 14.91 -10.11 -19.95
CA ARG A 345 14.90 -11.33 -19.14
C ARG A 345 14.05 -12.42 -19.79
N TRP A 346 13.96 -13.58 -19.16
CA TRP A 346 13.09 -14.69 -19.58
C TRP A 346 11.64 -14.52 -19.08
N ASP A 347 11.33 -13.39 -18.43
CA ASP A 347 10.08 -13.11 -17.73
C ASP A 347 9.58 -11.68 -17.98
N LYS A 348 8.27 -11.45 -17.80
CA LYS A 348 7.65 -10.13 -17.87
C LYS A 348 6.41 -10.04 -16.97
N ARG A 349 6.29 -8.94 -16.22
CA ARG A 349 5.06 -8.55 -15.54
C ARG A 349 4.17 -7.72 -16.47
N ILE A 350 2.88 -8.05 -16.53
CA ILE A 350 1.87 -7.39 -17.35
C ILE A 350 0.72 -6.96 -16.44
N VAL A 351 0.35 -5.68 -16.49
CA VAL A 351 -0.75 -5.12 -15.70
C VAL A 351 -1.83 -4.64 -16.66
N LEU A 352 -3.04 -5.15 -16.52
CA LEU A 352 -4.23 -4.69 -17.22
C LEU A 352 -4.99 -3.76 -16.29
N SER A 353 -4.91 -2.46 -16.55
CA SER A 353 -5.54 -1.47 -15.68
C SER A 353 -6.99 -1.18 -16.02
N GLY A 354 -7.80 -0.98 -14.98
CA GLY A 354 -9.20 -0.59 -15.12
C GLY A 354 -10.08 -1.72 -15.64
N TYR A 355 -9.97 -2.91 -15.03
CA TYR A 355 -10.69 -4.11 -15.48
C TYR A 355 -12.21 -3.89 -15.58
N SER A 356 -12.78 -3.16 -14.63
CA SER A 356 -14.19 -2.77 -14.62
C SER A 356 -14.63 -2.04 -15.90
N HIS A 357 -13.73 -1.25 -16.50
CA HIS A 357 -14.01 -0.42 -17.68
C HIS A 357 -13.94 -1.19 -19.00
N PHE A 358 -13.40 -2.41 -19.04
CA PHE A 358 -13.38 -3.20 -20.27
C PHE A 358 -14.80 -3.58 -20.69
N GLY A 359 -15.12 -3.39 -21.96
CA GLY A 359 -16.36 -3.89 -22.57
C GLY A 359 -16.30 -5.39 -22.84
N ARG A 360 -17.45 -6.01 -23.12
CA ARG A 360 -17.48 -7.36 -23.70
C ARG A 360 -16.73 -7.35 -25.04
N LEU A 361 -16.03 -8.45 -25.35
CA LEU A 361 -15.25 -8.59 -26.60
C LEU A 361 -14.09 -7.60 -26.73
N SER A 362 -13.70 -6.89 -25.66
CA SER A 362 -12.52 -6.06 -25.68
C SER A 362 -11.25 -6.90 -25.83
N GLU A 363 -10.25 -6.35 -26.51
CA GLU A 363 -8.98 -7.00 -26.74
C GLU A 363 -7.84 -6.10 -26.26
N VAL A 364 -6.87 -6.70 -25.57
CA VAL A 364 -5.64 -6.03 -25.13
C VAL A 364 -4.45 -6.86 -25.59
N MET A 365 -3.45 -6.23 -26.20
CA MET A 365 -2.33 -6.93 -26.84
C MET A 365 -0.96 -6.34 -26.47
N PRO A 366 -0.52 -6.45 -25.20
CA PRO A 366 0.79 -6.00 -24.76
C PRO A 366 1.91 -6.75 -25.50
N ARG A 367 2.91 -5.98 -25.92
CA ARG A 367 4.14 -6.47 -26.55
C ARG A 367 5.26 -6.50 -25.52
N PHE A 368 6.08 -7.53 -25.58
CA PHE A 368 7.26 -7.65 -24.73
C PHE A 368 8.32 -8.51 -25.39
N SER A 369 9.56 -8.33 -24.93
CA SER A 369 10.69 -9.13 -25.40
C SER A 369 11.21 -9.99 -24.26
N THR A 370 11.65 -11.21 -24.56
CA THR A 370 12.40 -12.05 -23.64
C THR A 370 13.75 -12.48 -24.20
N ARG A 371 14.63 -13.03 -23.36
CA ARG A 371 15.87 -13.71 -23.77
C ARG A 371 16.16 -14.90 -22.87
N SER A 372 17.03 -15.81 -23.32
CA SER A 372 17.53 -16.90 -22.47
C SER A 372 18.33 -16.36 -21.30
N SER A 373 18.27 -17.06 -20.17
CA SER A 373 19.11 -16.76 -19.00
C SER A 373 20.57 -17.20 -19.17
N SER A 374 20.88 -18.04 -20.16
CA SER A 374 22.21 -18.64 -20.31
C SER A 374 22.68 -18.64 -21.76
N TYR A 375 21.92 -19.27 -22.66
CA TYR A 375 22.21 -19.27 -24.09
C TYR A 375 20.98 -19.72 -24.91
N PRO A 376 20.79 -19.26 -26.16
CA PRO A 376 21.45 -18.12 -26.79
C PRO A 376 20.91 -16.77 -26.26
N HIS A 377 21.73 -15.72 -26.30
CA HIS A 377 21.35 -14.37 -25.82
C HIS A 377 20.44 -13.58 -26.78
N THR A 378 20.00 -14.19 -27.88
CA THR A 378 19.07 -13.56 -28.82
C THR A 378 17.78 -13.19 -28.11
N SER A 379 17.30 -11.97 -28.32
CA SER A 379 15.97 -11.57 -27.87
C SER A 379 14.89 -12.22 -28.73
N TRP A 380 13.71 -12.39 -28.13
CA TRP A 380 12.51 -12.87 -28.78
C TRP A 380 11.36 -11.95 -28.45
N ASP A 381 10.63 -11.56 -29.48
CA ASP A 381 9.49 -10.66 -29.34
C ASP A 381 8.19 -11.46 -29.29
N TRP A 382 7.36 -11.07 -28.35
CA TRP A 382 6.10 -11.72 -28.02
C TRP A 382 4.98 -10.68 -27.99
N GLU A 383 3.78 -11.16 -28.30
CA GLU A 383 2.56 -10.44 -28.01
C GLU A 383 1.68 -11.34 -27.15
N LEU A 384 1.09 -10.79 -26.08
CA LEU A 384 0.12 -11.52 -25.27
C LEU A 384 -1.26 -10.98 -25.59
N LYS A 385 -2.04 -11.73 -26.36
CA LYS A 385 -3.40 -11.35 -26.74
C LYS A 385 -4.36 -11.77 -25.62
N ILE A 386 -5.04 -10.80 -25.03
CA ILE A 386 -5.90 -11.01 -23.87
C ILE A 386 -7.31 -10.54 -24.23
N TYR A 387 -8.29 -11.37 -23.90
CA TYR A 387 -9.70 -11.08 -23.99
C TYR A 387 -10.27 -11.05 -22.56
N PRO A 388 -10.30 -9.88 -21.90
CA PRO A 388 -10.65 -9.79 -20.49
C PRO A 388 -12.07 -10.27 -20.16
N LYS A 389 -13.03 -10.02 -21.07
CA LYS A 389 -14.46 -10.35 -20.91
C LYS A 389 -15.00 -11.14 -22.09
N GLY A 390 -14.30 -12.19 -22.49
CA GLY A 390 -14.69 -13.07 -23.59
C GLY A 390 -14.18 -12.66 -24.96
N SER A 391 -14.05 -13.65 -25.85
CA SER A 391 -13.55 -13.49 -27.23
C SER A 391 -14.62 -13.59 -28.30
N SER A 392 -15.81 -14.09 -27.96
CA SER A 392 -16.97 -14.12 -28.86
C SER A 392 -18.27 -14.04 -28.05
N THR A 393 -19.40 -13.80 -28.71
CA THR A 393 -20.72 -13.74 -28.04
C THR A 393 -21.11 -15.04 -27.34
N ASN A 394 -20.51 -16.17 -27.75
CA ASN A 394 -20.77 -17.50 -27.20
C ASN A 394 -19.63 -18.00 -26.30
N ASN A 395 -18.52 -17.25 -26.21
CA ASN A 395 -17.35 -17.58 -25.39
C ASN A 395 -17.02 -16.37 -24.54
N GLU A 396 -17.62 -16.35 -23.35
CA GLU A 396 -17.41 -15.33 -22.31
C GLU A 396 -16.17 -15.63 -21.45
N ASP A 397 -15.30 -16.56 -21.84
CA ASP A 397 -14.17 -16.98 -21.01
C ASP A 397 -13.03 -15.96 -21.04
N PHE A 398 -12.33 -15.85 -19.89
CA PHE A 398 -11.11 -15.05 -19.80
C PHE A 398 -10.00 -15.76 -20.56
N ARG A 399 -9.69 -15.27 -21.76
CA ARG A 399 -8.79 -15.96 -22.68
C ARG A 399 -7.49 -15.21 -22.87
N VAL A 400 -6.38 -15.94 -22.78
CA VAL A 400 -5.03 -15.40 -22.96
C VAL A 400 -4.27 -16.28 -23.95
N VAL A 401 -3.75 -15.68 -25.02
CA VAL A 401 -3.04 -16.38 -26.09
C VAL A 401 -1.68 -15.72 -26.31
N LEU A 402 -0.62 -16.52 -26.28
CA LEU A 402 0.75 -16.09 -26.52
C LEU A 402 1.08 -16.17 -28.02
N TYR A 403 1.58 -15.07 -28.58
CA TYR A 403 1.99 -14.94 -29.97
C TYR A 403 3.50 -14.72 -30.05
N SER A 404 4.17 -15.41 -30.97
CA SER A 404 5.52 -15.06 -31.40
C SER A 404 5.44 -14.05 -32.55
N ASN A 405 6.08 -12.88 -32.40
CA ASN A 405 6.01 -11.78 -33.36
C ASN A 405 7.06 -11.90 -34.49
N VAL A 406 7.96 -12.88 -34.39
CA VAL A 406 9.06 -13.06 -35.34
C VAL A 406 8.63 -14.07 -36.39
N VAL A 407 8.82 -13.74 -37.68
CA VAL A 407 8.81 -14.76 -38.74
C VAL A 407 9.98 -15.69 -38.48
N LEU A 408 9.68 -16.83 -37.85
CA LEU A 408 10.70 -17.79 -37.45
C LEU A 408 11.21 -18.54 -38.69
N ASP A 409 12.45 -18.25 -39.10
CA ASP A 409 13.15 -19.00 -40.15
C ASP A 409 13.37 -20.47 -39.74
N LEU A 410 13.55 -20.71 -38.44
CA LEU A 410 13.72 -22.03 -37.84
C LEU A 410 12.69 -22.27 -36.74
N PRO A 411 12.13 -23.49 -36.63
CA PRO A 411 11.30 -23.89 -35.49
C PRO A 411 12.00 -23.64 -34.15
N ARG A 412 11.28 -23.08 -33.18
CA ARG A 412 11.79 -22.82 -31.82
C ARG A 412 10.93 -23.55 -30.79
N PRO A 413 11.44 -24.62 -30.16
CA PRO A 413 10.77 -25.27 -29.06
C PRO A 413 10.91 -24.41 -27.80
N MET A 414 9.78 -23.93 -27.28
CA MET A 414 9.70 -23.06 -26.12
C MET A 414 8.76 -23.65 -25.08
N GLU A 415 9.09 -23.44 -23.82
CA GLU A 415 8.20 -23.63 -22.68
C GLU A 415 7.75 -22.25 -22.21
N TYR A 416 6.47 -22.14 -21.83
CA TYR A 416 5.92 -20.92 -21.26
C TYR A 416 5.13 -21.23 -20.00
N MET A 417 5.04 -20.24 -19.11
CA MET A 417 4.14 -20.23 -17.97
C MET A 417 3.53 -18.85 -17.83
N ILE A 418 2.21 -18.82 -17.67
CA ILE A 418 1.45 -17.60 -17.43
C ILE A 418 0.76 -17.77 -16.08
N SER A 419 0.97 -16.79 -15.22
CA SER A 419 0.43 -16.79 -13.86
C SER A 419 -0.39 -15.55 -13.62
N MET A 420 -1.53 -15.70 -12.96
CA MET A 420 -2.31 -14.60 -12.41
C MET A 420 -1.96 -14.44 -10.93
N VAL A 421 -1.71 -13.21 -10.51
CA VAL A 421 -1.14 -12.91 -9.19
C VAL A 421 -1.89 -11.78 -8.51
N ASN A 422 -1.77 -11.70 -7.18
CA ASN A 422 -2.13 -10.51 -6.42
C ASN A 422 -0.87 -9.89 -5.77
N ASN A 423 -1.06 -9.04 -4.76
CA ASN A 423 0.05 -8.39 -4.04
C ASN A 423 0.86 -9.34 -3.15
N GLU A 424 0.31 -10.50 -2.82
CA GLU A 424 0.88 -11.40 -1.80
C GLU A 424 1.33 -12.73 -2.38
N ASN A 425 0.61 -13.26 -3.37
CA ASN A 425 0.75 -14.63 -3.84
C ASN A 425 0.52 -14.79 -5.34
N VAL A 426 1.12 -15.84 -5.89
CA VAL A 426 0.75 -16.41 -7.19
C VAL A 426 -0.53 -17.23 -6.99
N LEU A 427 -1.61 -16.83 -7.66
CA LEU A 427 -2.94 -17.40 -7.42
C LEU A 427 -3.18 -18.64 -8.28
N VAL A 428 -2.84 -18.53 -9.56
CA VAL A 428 -3.07 -19.54 -10.58
C VAL A 428 -1.93 -19.47 -11.58
N SER A 429 -1.45 -20.63 -12.00
CA SER A 429 -0.43 -20.76 -13.05
C SER A 429 -0.86 -21.81 -14.07
N VAL A 430 -0.64 -21.52 -15.34
CA VAL A 430 -0.74 -22.48 -16.45
C VAL A 430 0.61 -22.52 -17.16
N ALA A 431 1.04 -23.71 -17.55
CA ALA A 431 2.29 -23.91 -18.26
C ALA A 431 2.05 -24.79 -19.49
N GLY A 432 2.87 -24.59 -20.52
CA GLY A 432 2.77 -25.32 -21.76
C GLY A 432 4.08 -25.35 -22.52
N LYS A 433 4.15 -26.27 -23.49
CA LYS A 433 5.29 -26.44 -24.40
C LYS A 433 4.79 -26.29 -25.82
N LYS A 434 5.50 -25.51 -26.63
CA LYS A 434 5.13 -25.26 -28.02
C LYS A 434 6.37 -25.14 -28.89
N ASN A 435 6.35 -25.82 -30.03
CA ASN A 435 7.31 -25.55 -31.10
C ASN A 435 6.75 -24.46 -32.02
N PHE A 436 7.26 -23.24 -31.86
CA PHE A 436 6.84 -22.09 -32.65
C PHE A 436 7.47 -22.15 -34.04
N THR A 437 6.67 -21.98 -35.10
CA THR A 437 7.13 -21.97 -36.50
C THR A 437 6.42 -20.86 -37.27
N LYS A 438 6.85 -20.61 -38.52
CA LYS A 438 6.18 -19.66 -39.42
C LYS A 438 4.67 -19.91 -39.60
N SER A 439 4.22 -21.16 -39.54
CA SER A 439 2.79 -21.53 -39.66
C SER A 439 2.09 -21.74 -38.32
N ARG A 440 2.83 -21.92 -37.22
CA ARG A 440 2.31 -22.16 -35.86
C ARG A 440 2.99 -21.21 -34.88
N TYR A 441 2.57 -19.96 -34.90
CA TYR A 441 3.17 -18.89 -34.10
C TYR A 441 2.37 -18.54 -32.84
N THR A 442 1.32 -19.30 -32.52
CA THR A 442 0.44 -19.07 -31.36
C THR A 442 0.38 -20.25 -30.40
N ALA A 443 0.21 -19.95 -29.12
CA ALA A 443 -0.05 -20.92 -28.05
C ALA A 443 -1.18 -20.41 -27.16
N ASP A 444 -2.26 -21.18 -27.05
CA ASP A 444 -3.33 -20.89 -26.07
C ASP A 444 -2.83 -21.26 -24.67
N SER A 445 -3.17 -20.43 -23.69
CA SER A 445 -2.68 -20.61 -22.32
C SER A 445 -3.52 -21.60 -21.51
N ASP A 446 -4.75 -21.89 -21.93
CA ASP A 446 -5.74 -22.64 -21.15
C ASP A 446 -6.07 -22.00 -19.78
N LEU A 447 -5.84 -20.68 -19.63
CA LEU A 447 -6.11 -19.97 -18.37
C LEU A 447 -7.62 -19.83 -18.08
N ASP A 448 -8.44 -19.85 -19.13
CA ASP A 448 -9.90 -19.94 -19.10
C ASP A 448 -10.40 -21.14 -18.28
N LYS A 449 -9.66 -22.25 -18.29
CA LYS A 449 -10.01 -23.45 -17.49
C LYS A 449 -9.82 -23.25 -15.99
N LYS A 450 -9.15 -22.17 -15.56
CA LYS A 450 -8.81 -21.90 -14.16
C LYS A 450 -9.37 -20.58 -13.63
N VAL A 451 -9.79 -19.67 -14.50
CA VAL A 451 -10.30 -18.34 -14.13
C VAL A 451 -11.51 -18.03 -15.00
N SER A 452 -12.68 -17.85 -14.38
CA SER A 452 -13.88 -17.42 -15.08
C SER A 452 -14.05 -15.89 -15.05
N VAL A 453 -14.76 -15.34 -16.02
CA VAL A 453 -15.08 -13.91 -16.05
C VAL A 453 -16.03 -13.51 -14.92
N ASP A 454 -16.89 -14.42 -14.45
CA ASP A 454 -17.75 -14.21 -13.29
C ASP A 454 -16.92 -14.00 -12.01
N GLU A 455 -15.90 -14.83 -11.80
CA GLU A 455 -14.99 -14.67 -10.65
C GLU A 455 -14.23 -13.35 -10.72
N LEU A 456 -13.76 -12.96 -11.92
CA LEU A 456 -13.08 -11.68 -12.14
C LEU A 456 -14.01 -10.46 -11.96
N SER A 457 -15.28 -10.58 -12.31
CA SER A 457 -16.25 -9.48 -12.26
C SER A 457 -16.89 -9.31 -10.88
N SER A 458 -16.62 -10.23 -9.95
CA SER A 458 -17.12 -10.14 -8.58
C SER A 458 -16.53 -8.92 -7.84
N PRO A 459 -17.31 -8.22 -6.99
CA PRO A 459 -16.88 -6.98 -6.33
C PRO A 459 -15.66 -7.16 -5.41
N ASN A 460 -15.40 -8.38 -4.93
CA ASN A 460 -14.26 -8.74 -4.10
C ASN A 460 -13.40 -9.82 -4.76
N SER A 461 -13.26 -9.76 -6.10
CA SER A 461 -12.46 -10.75 -6.82
C SER A 461 -11.03 -10.81 -6.30
N ARG A 462 -10.60 -12.00 -5.87
CA ARG A 462 -9.20 -12.24 -5.43
C ARG A 462 -8.17 -12.00 -6.53
N PHE A 463 -8.60 -11.97 -7.79
CA PHE A 463 -7.77 -11.79 -8.97
C PHE A 463 -7.57 -10.33 -9.37
N LEU A 464 -8.32 -9.40 -8.74
CA LEU A 464 -8.18 -7.98 -8.97
C LEU A 464 -7.37 -7.34 -7.85
N VAL A 465 -6.39 -6.52 -8.24
CA VAL A 465 -5.63 -5.65 -7.35
C VAL A 465 -5.94 -4.21 -7.74
N ASN A 466 -6.72 -3.49 -6.93
CA ASN A 466 -7.15 -2.12 -7.21
C ASN A 466 -7.75 -1.96 -8.62
N ASP A 467 -8.68 -2.84 -9.00
CA ASP A 467 -9.28 -2.90 -10.35
C ASP A 467 -8.28 -3.22 -11.48
N ASN A 468 -7.14 -3.84 -11.16
CA ASN A 468 -6.18 -4.30 -12.17
C ASN A 468 -6.06 -5.82 -12.15
N VAL A 469 -5.94 -6.43 -13.33
CA VAL A 469 -5.50 -7.84 -13.47
C VAL A 469 -4.00 -7.84 -13.66
N VAL A 470 -3.28 -8.60 -12.82
CA VAL A 470 -1.82 -8.70 -12.89
C VAL A 470 -1.43 -10.10 -13.36
N LEU A 471 -0.74 -10.15 -14.50
CA LEU A 471 -0.19 -11.36 -15.08
C LEU A 471 1.34 -11.35 -15.00
N GLN A 472 1.92 -12.53 -14.87
CA GLN A 472 3.35 -12.77 -14.99
C GLN A 472 3.56 -13.83 -16.06
N VAL A 473 4.38 -13.51 -17.05
CA VAL A 473 4.69 -14.39 -18.16
C VAL A 473 6.14 -14.79 -18.06
N MET A 474 6.42 -16.08 -18.18
CA MET A 474 7.75 -16.64 -18.23
C MET A 474 7.86 -17.46 -19.50
N VAL A 475 8.92 -17.23 -20.29
CA VAL A 475 9.14 -17.93 -21.56
C VAL A 475 10.60 -18.34 -21.64
N LYS A 476 10.85 -19.64 -21.86
CA LYS A 476 12.19 -20.22 -21.92
C LYS A 476 12.33 -21.16 -23.13
N PRO A 477 13.51 -21.24 -23.77
CA PRO A 477 13.80 -22.30 -24.71
C PRO A 477 13.71 -23.67 -24.03
N LEU A 478 13.18 -24.66 -24.73
CA LEU A 478 13.36 -26.06 -24.34
C LEU A 478 14.81 -26.43 -24.63
N GLN A 479 15.53 -26.86 -23.59
CA GLN A 479 16.90 -27.36 -23.69
C GLN A 479 16.93 -28.79 -24.18
#